data_AF-A0A349H855-F1
#
_entry.id   AF-A0A349H855-F1
#
_cell.length_a   1.000
_cell.length_b   1.000
_cell.length_c   1.000
_cell.angle_alpha   90.00
_cell.angle_beta   90.00
_cell.angle_gamma   90.00
#
_symmetry.space_group_name_H-M   'P 1'
#
loop_
_entity.id
_entity.type
_entity.pdbx_description
1 polymer ?
#
loop_
_entity_poly.entity_id
_entity_poly.type
_entity_poly.pdbx_seq_one_letter_code
_entity_poly.pdbx_strand_id
1 'polypeptide(L)'
;MVMNPFNRVRWFHGLFVLAFLLAYFTGDEGERLHVWLGYSLVAFLVIRLFTTLVKVKGFPPLSPTFRPGMAVSAVSRSLVVALLLAISVTVATGLTMVDNARVLGITAAAPANVVAAADEEWAESTIPPWLEQVEDIHELAANTTLTLAGLHVGFLLAFRRRFALNMIPGLANLAQCCSGLAAKIAPMAGISSSATKGTILPER
;
A
#
# COMPACT_ATOMS: atom_id res chain seq x y z
N MET A 1 -16.39 -9.79 20.23
CA MET A 1 -14.94 -9.62 20.53
C MET A 1 -14.41 -8.43 19.72
N VAL A 2 -14.13 -7.30 20.36
CA VAL A 2 -13.59 -6.11 19.68
C VAL A 2 -12.12 -6.38 19.35
N MET A 3 -11.80 -6.72 18.11
CA MET A 3 -10.40 -6.85 17.68
C MET A 3 -9.69 -5.50 17.83
N ASN A 4 -8.48 -5.52 18.41
CA ASN A 4 -7.61 -4.36 18.53
C ASN A 4 -7.46 -3.64 17.17
N PRO A 5 -7.59 -2.30 17.13
CA PRO A 5 -7.61 -1.53 15.88
C PRO A 5 -6.35 -1.72 15.02
N PHE A 6 -5.18 -1.86 15.65
CA PHE A 6 -3.93 -2.16 14.96
C PHE A 6 -3.93 -3.50 14.21
N ASN A 7 -4.60 -4.52 14.74
CA ASN A 7 -4.67 -5.82 14.08
C ASN A 7 -5.53 -5.72 12.81
N ARG A 8 -6.60 -4.91 12.83
CA ARG A 8 -7.47 -4.71 11.66
C ARG A 8 -6.72 -4.09 10.48
N VAL A 9 -5.91 -3.05 10.73
CA VAL A 9 -5.11 -2.39 9.69
C VAL A 9 -4.08 -3.35 9.08
N ARG A 10 -3.46 -4.18 9.91
CA ARG A 10 -2.46 -5.16 9.48
C ARG A 10 -3.07 -6.25 8.61
N TRP A 11 -4.20 -6.80 9.03
CA TRP A 11 -4.97 -7.78 8.24
C TRP A 11 -5.47 -7.17 6.93
N PHE A 12 -6.02 -5.95 6.97
CA PHE A 12 -6.48 -5.24 5.78
C PHE A 12 -5.34 -5.03 4.77
N HIS A 13 -4.18 -4.55 5.23
CA HIS A 13 -3.02 -4.35 4.36
C HIS A 13 -2.49 -5.68 3.81
N GLY A 14 -2.39 -6.72 4.64
CA GLY A 14 -1.97 -8.05 4.18
C GLY A 14 -2.91 -8.64 3.13
N LEU A 15 -4.23 -8.49 3.32
CA LEU A 15 -5.23 -8.93 2.35
C LEU A 15 -5.16 -8.15 1.04
N PHE A 16 -4.96 -6.84 1.12
CA PHE A 16 -4.76 -5.99 -0.04
C PHE A 16 -3.53 -6.39 -0.85
N VAL A 17 -2.39 -6.62 -0.19
CA VAL A 17 -1.15 -7.07 -0.85
C VAL A 17 -1.35 -8.43 -1.50
N LEU A 18 -2.00 -9.37 -0.80
CA LEU A 18 -2.29 -10.69 -1.36
C LEU A 18 -3.19 -10.60 -2.59
N ALA A 19 -4.28 -9.82 -2.52
CA ALA A 19 -5.18 -9.61 -3.66
C ALA A 19 -4.45 -8.99 -4.85
N PHE A 20 -3.56 -8.02 -4.61
CA PHE A 20 -2.76 -7.37 -5.64
C PHE A 20 -1.81 -8.35 -6.33
N LEU A 21 -1.07 -9.15 -5.54
CA LEU A 21 -0.15 -10.15 -6.09
C LEU A 21 -0.87 -11.23 -6.88
N LEU A 22 -2.01 -11.72 -6.36
CA LEU A 22 -2.82 -12.68 -7.09
C LEU A 22 -3.32 -12.08 -8.40
N ALA A 23 -3.83 -10.84 -8.38
CA ALA A 23 -4.30 -10.16 -9.60
C ALA A 23 -3.18 -10.07 -10.65
N TYR A 24 -1.98 -9.65 -10.22
CA TYR A 24 -0.80 -9.54 -11.07
C TYR A 24 -0.42 -10.88 -11.72
N PHE A 25 -0.38 -11.97 -10.95
CA PHE A 25 -0.05 -13.30 -11.50
C PHE A 25 -1.17 -13.93 -12.34
N THR A 26 -2.43 -13.53 -12.13
CA THR A 26 -3.56 -14.06 -12.91
C THR A 26 -3.85 -13.25 -14.19
N GLY A 27 -3.06 -12.21 -14.48
CA GLY A 27 -3.29 -11.33 -15.64
C GLY A 27 -3.33 -12.08 -16.98
N ASP A 28 -2.47 -13.08 -17.15
CA ASP A 28 -2.28 -13.74 -18.44
C ASP A 28 -3.16 -14.99 -18.62
N GLU A 29 -3.22 -15.90 -17.64
CA GLU A 29 -3.99 -17.16 -17.76
C GLU A 29 -5.36 -17.14 -17.07
N GLY A 30 -5.64 -16.12 -16.27
CA GLY A 30 -6.70 -16.11 -15.27
C GLY A 30 -7.70 -14.98 -15.42
N GLU A 31 -8.03 -14.55 -16.65
CA GLU A 31 -8.83 -13.35 -16.95
C GLU A 31 -10.02 -13.12 -15.98
N ARG A 32 -10.88 -14.14 -15.75
CA ARG A 32 -12.00 -14.01 -14.81
C ARG A 32 -11.57 -13.77 -13.36
N LEU A 33 -10.53 -14.45 -12.90
CA LEU A 33 -9.99 -14.26 -11.56
C LEU A 33 -9.32 -12.89 -11.45
N HIS A 34 -8.55 -12.47 -12.46
CA HIS A 34 -7.94 -11.15 -12.54
C HIS A 34 -8.99 -10.04 -12.39
N VAL A 35 -10.11 -10.14 -13.13
CA VAL A 35 -11.22 -9.18 -13.05
C VAL A 35 -11.83 -9.13 -11.64
N TRP A 36 -12.14 -10.27 -11.03
CA TRP A 36 -12.70 -10.32 -9.67
C TRP A 36 -11.74 -9.81 -8.59
N LEU A 37 -10.45 -10.11 -8.73
CA LEU A 37 -9.42 -9.58 -7.86
C LEU A 37 -9.26 -8.07 -8.06
N GLY A 38 -9.38 -7.58 -9.30
CA GLY A 38 -9.47 -6.16 -9.64
C GLY A 38 -10.61 -5.45 -8.91
N TYR A 39 -11.83 -5.98 -8.92
CA TYR A 39 -12.95 -5.42 -8.15
C TYR A 39 -12.70 -5.44 -6.64
N SER A 40 -12.04 -6.47 -6.14
CA SER A 40 -11.63 -6.53 -4.74
C SER A 40 -10.64 -5.41 -4.39
N LEU A 41 -9.69 -5.13 -5.28
CA LEU A 41 -8.74 -4.02 -5.16
C LEU A 41 -9.44 -2.66 -5.23
N VAL A 42 -10.44 -2.46 -6.09
CA VAL A 42 -11.29 -1.27 -6.10
C VAL A 42 -11.91 -1.05 -4.72
N ALA A 43 -12.54 -2.08 -4.16
CA ALA A 43 -13.19 -1.99 -2.85
C ALA A 43 -12.19 -1.63 -1.75
N PHE A 44 -11.03 -2.28 -1.72
CA PHE A 44 -9.97 -1.94 -0.77
C PHE A 44 -9.45 -0.51 -0.95
N LEU A 45 -9.26 -0.05 -2.19
CA LEU A 45 -8.79 1.30 -2.48
C LEU A 45 -9.83 2.35 -2.03
N VAL A 46 -11.12 2.14 -2.32
CA VAL A 46 -12.20 3.03 -1.87
C VAL A 46 -12.26 3.10 -0.36
N ILE A 47 -12.20 1.96 0.35
CA ILE A 47 -12.16 1.94 1.82
C ILE A 47 -10.92 2.69 2.33
N ARG A 48 -9.77 2.51 1.67
CA ARG A 48 -8.52 3.17 2.04
C ARG A 48 -8.61 4.69 1.85
N LEU A 49 -9.19 5.17 0.77
CA LEU A 49 -9.38 6.60 0.51
C LEU A 49 -10.46 7.19 1.43
N PHE A 50 -11.54 6.46 1.69
CA PHE A 50 -12.59 6.90 2.61
C PHE A 50 -12.06 7.08 4.03
N THR A 51 -11.28 6.12 4.52
CA THR A 51 -10.69 6.19 5.88
C THR A 51 -9.70 7.35 6.04
N THR A 52 -8.98 7.74 4.98
CA THR A 52 -8.10 8.91 5.02
C THR A 52 -8.87 10.23 4.93
N LEU A 53 -9.92 10.31 4.10
CA LEU A 53 -10.75 11.50 3.93
C LEU A 53 -11.58 11.82 5.18
N VAL A 54 -12.16 10.81 5.82
CA VAL A 54 -13.00 10.97 7.03
C VAL A 54 -12.17 11.31 8.27
N LYS A 55 -10.82 11.39 8.17
CA LYS A 55 -9.91 11.68 9.30
C LYS A 55 -10.24 10.87 10.55
N VAL A 56 -10.55 9.58 10.37
CA VAL A 56 -10.91 8.70 11.48
C VAL A 56 -9.74 8.69 12.46
N LYS A 57 -9.99 9.03 13.75
CA LYS A 57 -8.98 9.06 14.83
C LYS A 57 -8.16 7.74 14.79
N GLY A 58 -6.91 7.81 14.33
CA GLY A 58 -6.02 6.65 14.22
C GLY A 58 -5.29 6.50 12.88
N PHE A 59 -5.69 7.20 11.81
CA PHE A 59 -4.96 7.21 10.54
C PHE A 59 -4.11 8.49 10.40
N PRO A 60 -2.81 8.38 10.05
CA PRO A 60 -1.95 9.54 9.87
C PRO A 60 -2.43 10.40 8.69
N PRO A 61 -2.41 11.74 8.81
CA PRO A 61 -2.84 12.63 7.74
C PRO A 61 -1.97 12.48 6.49
N LEU A 62 -2.60 12.58 5.31
CA LEU A 62 -1.95 12.55 3.99
C LEU A 62 -1.12 13.81 3.68
N SER A 63 -1.21 14.86 4.50
CA SER A 63 -0.51 16.12 4.24
C SER A 63 1.00 15.99 4.48
N PRO A 64 1.86 16.23 3.48
CA PRO A 64 3.29 16.29 3.69
C PRO A 64 3.63 17.61 4.40
N THR A 65 3.66 17.60 5.72
CA THR A 65 4.33 18.70 6.45
C THR A 65 5.83 18.50 6.30
N PHE A 66 6.43 19.21 5.36
CA PHE A 66 7.88 19.26 5.17
C PHE A 66 8.49 20.06 6.33
N ARG A 67 8.85 19.37 7.42
CA ARG A 67 9.70 19.94 8.47
C ARG A 67 11.16 19.57 8.18
N PRO A 68 12.10 20.53 8.19
CA PRO A 68 13.52 20.21 8.06
C PRO A 68 13.93 19.27 9.22
N GLY A 69 14.70 18.21 8.91
CA GLY A 69 15.08 17.15 9.86
C GLY A 69 14.25 15.85 9.80
N MET A 70 13.22 15.78 8.96
CA MET A 70 12.32 14.62 8.84
C MET A 70 12.38 13.90 7.47
N ALA A 71 13.48 14.03 6.71
CA ALA A 71 13.61 13.57 5.32
C ALA A 71 13.15 12.12 5.09
N VAL A 72 13.56 11.18 5.95
CA VAL A 72 13.17 9.76 5.85
C VAL A 72 11.64 9.56 5.96
N SER A 73 10.96 10.36 6.79
CA SER A 73 9.50 10.28 6.92
C SER A 73 8.76 10.97 5.78
N ALA A 74 9.35 12.04 5.20
CA ALA A 74 8.80 12.68 4.01
C ALA A 74 8.89 11.74 2.80
N VAL A 75 10.05 11.09 2.60
CA VAL A 75 10.25 10.06 1.55
C VAL A 75 9.30 8.89 1.74
N SER A 76 9.14 8.39 2.97
CA SER A 76 8.18 7.31 3.23
C SER A 76 6.75 7.70 2.88
N ARG A 77 6.34 8.95 3.12
CA ARG A 77 4.99 9.44 2.80
C ARG A 77 4.81 9.66 1.31
N SER A 78 5.79 10.25 0.62
CA SER A 78 5.73 10.45 -0.83
C SER A 78 5.64 9.12 -1.57
N LEU A 79 6.35 8.09 -1.09
CA LEU A 79 6.30 6.75 -1.66
C LEU A 79 4.92 6.10 -1.49
N VAL A 80 4.25 6.31 -0.36
CA VAL A 80 2.87 5.85 -0.15
C VAL A 80 1.88 6.60 -1.05
N VAL A 81 2.05 7.91 -1.23
CA VAL A 81 1.21 8.69 -2.15
C VAL A 81 1.41 8.24 -3.59
N ALA A 82 2.66 8.02 -4.01
CA ALA A 82 2.98 7.49 -5.34
C ALA A 82 2.33 6.12 -5.58
N LEU A 83 2.40 5.22 -4.59
CA LEU A 83 1.71 3.93 -4.65
C LEU A 83 0.19 4.05 -4.80
N LEU A 84 -0.44 4.94 -4.02
CA LEU A 84 -1.88 5.18 -4.09
C LEU A 84 -2.28 5.75 -5.45
N LEU A 85 -1.48 6.65 -6.03
CA LEU A 85 -1.73 7.18 -7.37
C LEU A 85 -1.57 6.11 -8.44
N ALA A 86 -0.47 5.35 -8.40
CA ALA A 86 -0.19 4.30 -9.39
C ALA A 86 -1.30 3.23 -9.39
N ILE A 87 -1.70 2.72 -8.22
CA ILE A 87 -2.79 1.74 -8.16
C ILE A 87 -4.14 2.33 -8.55
N SER A 88 -4.38 3.63 -8.30
CA SER A 88 -5.61 4.29 -8.76
C SER A 88 -5.68 4.32 -10.28
N VAL A 89 -4.55 4.60 -10.95
CA VAL A 89 -4.45 4.55 -12.42
C VAL A 89 -4.68 3.12 -12.92
N THR A 90 -3.98 2.13 -12.39
CA THR A 90 -4.13 0.71 -12.78
C THR A 90 -5.59 0.24 -12.65
N VAL A 91 -6.23 0.54 -11.52
CA VAL A 91 -7.61 0.14 -11.28
C VAL A 91 -8.58 0.90 -12.19
N ALA A 92 -8.37 2.20 -12.41
CA ALA A 92 -9.22 2.99 -13.30
C ALA A 92 -9.17 2.49 -14.75
N THR A 93 -7.97 2.19 -15.27
CA THR A 93 -7.80 1.67 -16.63
C THR A 93 -8.33 0.24 -16.75
N GLY A 94 -8.17 -0.60 -15.72
CA GLY A 94 -8.76 -1.95 -15.71
C GLY A 94 -10.29 -1.93 -15.75
N LEU A 95 -10.93 -1.00 -15.04
CA LEU A 95 -12.39 -0.84 -15.07
C LEU A 95 -12.91 -0.43 -16.45
N THR A 96 -12.11 0.27 -17.26
CA THR A 96 -12.50 0.67 -18.62
C THR A 96 -12.37 -0.46 -19.65
N MET A 97 -11.53 -1.47 -19.38
CA MET A 97 -11.37 -2.64 -20.27
C MET A 97 -12.43 -3.71 -20.08
N VAL A 98 -13.01 -3.78 -18.87
CA VAL A 98 -13.96 -4.85 -18.53
C VAL A 98 -15.36 -4.48 -18.96
N ASP A 99 -16.07 -5.44 -19.57
CA ASP A 99 -17.51 -5.38 -19.81
C ASP A 99 -18.30 -5.46 -18.50
N ASN A 100 -18.30 -4.37 -17.72
CA ASN A 100 -18.92 -4.32 -16.39
C ASN A 100 -20.41 -4.67 -16.43
N ALA A 101 -21.12 -4.30 -17.50
CA ALA A 101 -22.54 -4.64 -17.69
C ALA A 101 -22.76 -6.15 -17.78
N ARG A 102 -21.88 -6.86 -18.48
CA ARG A 102 -21.91 -8.33 -18.63
C ARG A 102 -21.49 -9.01 -17.34
N VAL A 103 -20.40 -8.55 -16.72
CA VAL A 103 -19.84 -9.18 -15.51
C VAL A 103 -20.74 -8.97 -14.29
N LEU A 104 -21.37 -7.80 -14.16
CA LEU A 104 -22.25 -7.48 -13.03
C LEU A 104 -23.72 -7.82 -13.30
N GLY A 105 -24.07 -8.27 -14.52
CA GLY A 105 -25.45 -8.54 -14.93
C GLY A 105 -26.35 -7.29 -14.90
N ILE A 106 -25.76 -6.10 -14.95
CA ILE A 106 -26.47 -4.83 -14.94
C ILE A 106 -26.70 -4.43 -16.40
N THR A 107 -27.91 -4.61 -16.91
CA THR A 107 -28.37 -4.07 -18.20
C THR A 107 -28.59 -2.55 -18.14
N ALA A 108 -27.58 -1.80 -17.69
CA ALA A 108 -27.58 -0.35 -17.72
C ALA A 108 -26.59 0.13 -18.79
N ALA A 109 -27.14 0.82 -19.79
CA ALA A 109 -26.43 1.45 -20.88
C ALA A 109 -25.24 2.28 -20.38
N ALA A 110 -24.03 1.93 -20.81
CA ALA A 110 -22.85 2.76 -20.68
C ALA A 110 -22.61 3.48 -22.01
N PRO A 111 -22.14 4.74 -22.07
CA PRO A 111 -21.71 5.35 -23.33
C PRO A 111 -20.39 4.77 -23.89
N ALA A 112 -19.88 3.66 -23.33
CA ALA A 112 -18.67 2.96 -23.80
C ALA A 112 -18.98 1.64 -24.54
N ASN A 113 -20.26 1.25 -24.61
CA ASN A 113 -20.71 -0.02 -25.16
C ASN A 113 -20.83 -0.05 -26.70
N VAL A 114 -20.42 1.00 -27.41
CA VAL A 114 -20.42 1.00 -28.88
C VAL A 114 -19.33 0.09 -29.44
N VAL A 115 -18.24 -0.17 -28.69
CA VAL A 115 -17.09 -0.93 -29.20
C VAL A 115 -17.23 -2.43 -28.97
N ALA A 116 -17.70 -2.87 -27.80
CA ALA A 116 -17.82 -4.31 -27.49
C ALA A 116 -19.04 -5.01 -28.11
N ALA A 117 -19.98 -4.25 -28.70
CA ALA A 117 -21.15 -4.77 -29.41
C ALA A 117 -20.97 -4.80 -30.93
N ALA A 118 -19.82 -4.35 -31.45
CA ALA A 118 -19.50 -4.42 -32.85
C ALA A 118 -18.89 -5.78 -33.18
N ASP A 119 -19.47 -6.42 -34.18
CA ASP A 119 -19.01 -7.58 -34.93
C ASP A 119 -17.49 -7.45 -35.18
N GLU A 120 -16.72 -8.53 -35.04
CA GLU A 120 -15.24 -8.52 -35.11
C GLU A 120 -14.68 -7.87 -36.40
N GLU A 121 -15.49 -7.76 -37.46
CA GLU A 121 -15.14 -7.12 -38.74
C GLU A 121 -15.37 -5.59 -38.77
N TRP A 122 -16.22 -5.06 -37.89
CA TRP A 122 -16.53 -3.63 -37.77
C TRP A 122 -15.85 -2.95 -36.58
N ALA A 123 -15.37 -3.72 -35.60
CA ALA A 123 -14.72 -3.22 -34.39
C ALA A 123 -13.38 -2.51 -34.69
N GLU A 124 -12.51 -3.11 -35.51
CA GLU A 124 -11.14 -2.62 -35.82
C GLU A 124 -11.11 -1.17 -36.36
N SER A 125 -12.17 -0.71 -37.04
CA SER A 125 -12.20 0.59 -37.72
C SER A 125 -12.77 1.74 -36.88
N THR A 126 -13.38 1.45 -35.73
CA THR A 126 -14.13 2.44 -34.92
C THR A 126 -13.66 2.50 -33.46
N ILE A 127 -12.62 1.74 -33.07
CA ILE A 127 -12.00 1.92 -31.75
C ILE A 127 -11.27 3.26 -31.73
N PRO A 128 -11.64 4.21 -30.85
CA PRO A 128 -10.87 5.42 -30.68
C PRO A 128 -9.43 5.09 -30.26
N PRO A 129 -8.40 5.77 -30.80
CA PRO A 129 -6.99 5.44 -30.52
C PRO A 129 -6.60 5.45 -29.04
N TRP A 130 -7.38 6.15 -28.20
CA TRP A 130 -7.16 6.20 -26.76
C TRP A 130 -7.61 4.93 -26.03
N LEU A 131 -8.52 4.12 -26.60
CA LEU A 131 -8.95 2.83 -26.05
C LEU A 131 -7.89 1.74 -26.27
N GLU A 132 -7.25 1.71 -27.44
CA GLU A 132 -6.11 0.82 -27.72
C GLU A 132 -4.95 1.08 -26.75
N GLN A 133 -4.69 2.35 -26.43
CA GLN A 133 -3.64 2.74 -25.47
C GLN A 133 -3.97 2.37 -24.02
N VAL A 134 -5.21 2.01 -23.68
CA VAL A 134 -5.57 1.71 -22.28
C VAL A 134 -4.84 0.45 -21.81
N GLU A 135 -4.64 -0.55 -22.69
CA GLU A 135 -3.91 -1.78 -22.40
C GLU A 135 -2.47 -1.48 -21.99
N ASP A 136 -1.74 -0.79 -22.85
CA ASP A 136 -0.38 -0.32 -22.59
C ASP A 136 -0.29 0.49 -21.30
N ILE A 137 -1.24 1.40 -21.06
CA ILE A 137 -1.27 2.22 -19.84
C ILE A 137 -1.52 1.34 -18.62
N HIS A 138 -2.39 0.33 -18.70
CA HIS A 138 -2.66 -0.58 -17.59
C HIS A 138 -1.46 -1.45 -17.26
N GLU A 139 -0.81 -2.04 -18.26
CA GLU A 139 0.40 -2.84 -18.08
C GLU A 139 1.52 -1.98 -17.48
N LEU A 140 1.77 -0.80 -18.05
CA LEU A 140 2.74 0.16 -17.54
C LEU A 140 2.44 0.57 -16.11
N ALA A 141 1.17 0.87 -15.80
CA ALA A 141 0.74 1.26 -14.46
C ALA A 141 0.88 0.11 -13.45
N ALA A 142 0.55 -1.13 -13.85
CA ALA A 142 0.71 -2.32 -13.03
C ALA A 142 2.19 -2.57 -12.70
N ASN A 143 3.07 -2.54 -13.71
CA ASN A 143 4.51 -2.69 -13.55
C ASN A 143 5.13 -1.56 -12.71
N THR A 144 4.65 -0.33 -12.89
CA THR A 144 5.05 0.82 -12.06
C THR A 144 4.62 0.63 -10.60
N THR A 145 3.39 0.17 -10.36
CA THR A 145 2.88 -0.12 -9.01
C THR A 145 3.71 -1.21 -8.34
N LEU A 146 4.04 -2.29 -9.05
CA LEU A 146 4.87 -3.37 -8.53
C LEU A 146 6.29 -2.88 -8.17
N THR A 147 6.89 -2.07 -9.05
CA THR A 147 8.21 -1.47 -8.82
C THR A 147 8.20 -0.57 -7.58
N LEU A 148 7.20 0.31 -7.45
CA LEU A 148 7.04 1.17 -6.28
C LEU A 148 6.78 0.37 -5.00
N ALA A 149 6.07 -0.77 -5.09
CA ALA A 149 5.81 -1.64 -3.96
C ALA A 149 7.11 -2.31 -3.49
N GLY A 150 7.94 -2.79 -4.42
CA GLY A 150 9.28 -3.30 -4.13
C GLY A 150 10.16 -2.24 -3.46
N LEU A 151 10.21 -1.03 -4.01
CA LEU A 151 10.93 0.11 -3.41
C LEU A 151 10.38 0.44 -2.01
N HIS A 152 9.07 0.38 -1.81
CA HIS A 152 8.44 0.61 -0.51
C HIS A 152 8.86 -0.40 0.55
N VAL A 153 8.78 -1.69 0.22
CA VAL A 153 9.22 -2.75 1.13
C VAL A 153 10.72 -2.64 1.40
N GLY A 154 11.53 -2.45 0.36
CA GLY A 154 12.99 -2.27 0.46
C GLY A 154 13.37 -1.09 1.35
N PHE A 155 12.72 0.07 1.17
CA PHE A 155 12.95 1.26 1.99
C PHE A 155 12.61 1.02 3.47
N LEU A 156 11.49 0.33 3.76
CA LEU A 156 11.12 -0.01 5.13
C LEU A 156 12.10 -1.00 5.76
N LEU A 157 12.58 -2.00 5.01
CA LEU A 157 13.59 -2.95 5.49
C LEU A 157 14.97 -2.30 5.69
N ALA A 158 15.32 -1.26 4.94
CA ALA A 158 16.56 -0.52 5.12
C ALA A 158 16.50 0.44 6.31
N PHE A 159 15.47 1.28 6.40
CA PHE A 159 15.45 2.44 7.31
C PHE A 159 14.46 2.32 8.47
N ARG A 160 13.47 1.41 8.40
CA ARG A 160 12.39 1.29 9.39
C ARG A 160 12.04 -0.16 9.74
N ARG A 161 13.07 -1.00 9.93
CA ARG A 161 12.93 -2.45 10.24
C ARG A 161 11.91 -2.77 11.31
N ARG A 162 11.86 -2.01 12.41
CA ARG A 162 10.90 -2.22 13.51
C ARG A 162 9.44 -2.06 13.07
N PHE A 163 9.16 -1.14 12.16
CA PHE A 163 7.81 -0.95 11.60
C PHE A 163 7.43 -2.07 10.64
N ALA A 164 8.38 -2.52 9.80
CA ALA A 164 8.17 -3.64 8.88
C ALA A 164 7.89 -4.95 9.64
N LEU A 165 8.68 -5.23 10.67
CA LEU A 165 8.53 -6.45 11.48
C LEU A 165 7.23 -6.49 12.28
N ASN A 166 6.68 -5.32 12.67
CA ASN A 166 5.37 -5.24 13.32
C ASN A 166 4.18 -5.59 12.40
N MET A 167 4.39 -5.68 11.08
CA MET A 167 3.35 -6.13 10.14
C MET A 167 3.28 -7.66 10.03
N ILE A 168 4.37 -8.38 10.37
CA ILE A 168 4.44 -9.84 10.29
C ILE A 168 4.01 -10.43 11.65
N PRO A 169 2.95 -11.27 11.70
CA PRO A 169 2.54 -11.88 12.95
C PRO A 169 3.64 -12.82 13.47
N GLY A 170 3.98 -12.71 14.76
CA GLY A 170 5.00 -13.56 15.42
C GLY A 170 6.40 -12.93 15.53
N LEU A 171 6.86 -12.14 14.54
CA LEU A 171 8.17 -11.48 14.57
C LEU A 171 8.23 -10.22 15.45
N ALA A 172 7.07 -9.64 15.79
CA ALA A 172 6.99 -8.52 16.73
C ALA A 172 7.54 -8.87 18.13
N ASN A 173 7.33 -10.11 18.59
CA ASN A 173 7.87 -10.58 19.88
C ASN A 173 9.40 -10.75 19.85
N LEU A 174 9.99 -11.12 18.70
CA LEU A 174 11.44 -11.20 18.52
C LEU A 174 12.09 -9.81 18.52
N ALA A 175 11.47 -8.82 17.87
CA ALA A 175 11.96 -7.45 17.88
C ALA A 175 11.92 -6.81 19.29
N GLN A 176 10.87 -7.12 20.07
CA GLN A 176 10.75 -6.73 21.48
C GLN A 176 11.81 -7.43 22.34
N CYS A 177 12.03 -8.74 22.12
CA CYS A 177 13.02 -9.54 22.83
C CYS A 177 14.46 -9.07 22.58
N CYS A 178 14.84 -8.80 21.32
CA CYS A 178 16.17 -8.29 21.00
C CYS A 178 16.42 -6.88 21.56
N SER A 179 15.39 -6.03 21.64
CA SER A 179 15.50 -4.70 22.27
C SER A 179 15.60 -4.81 23.79
N GLY A 180 14.85 -5.73 24.41
CA GLY A 180 14.96 -6.03 25.84
C GLY A 180 16.31 -6.64 26.22
N LEU A 181 16.87 -7.50 25.36
CA LEU A 181 18.18 -8.09 25.55
C LEU A 181 19.30 -7.04 25.40
N ALA A 182 19.21 -6.16 24.39
CA ALA A 182 20.15 -5.05 24.23
C ALA A 182 20.11 -4.07 25.42
N ALA A 183 18.91 -3.75 25.94
CA ALA A 183 18.74 -2.92 27.13
C ALA A 183 19.26 -3.60 28.42
N LYS A 184 19.18 -4.94 28.50
CA LYS A 184 19.67 -5.73 29.64
C LYS A 184 21.19 -5.94 29.61
N ILE A 185 21.81 -5.94 28.43
CA ILE A 185 23.27 -6.07 28.25
C ILE A 185 23.98 -4.72 28.43
N ALA A 186 23.34 -3.59 28.10
CA ALA A 186 23.92 -2.25 28.25
C ALA A 186 24.51 -1.95 29.66
N PRO A 187 23.87 -2.30 30.79
CA PRO A 187 24.46 -2.12 32.11
C PRO A 187 25.53 -3.17 32.48
N MET A 188 25.62 -4.29 31.76
CA MET A 188 26.64 -5.34 32.00
C MET A 188 27.91 -5.17 31.17
N ALA A 189 27.89 -4.33 30.13
CA ALA A 189 29.05 -4.04 29.28
C ALA A 189 29.99 -2.95 29.84
N GLY A 190 29.75 -2.45 31.06
CA GLY A 190 30.78 -1.73 31.83
C GLY A 190 31.38 -0.48 31.16
N ILE A 191 30.62 0.30 30.38
CA ILE A 191 31.06 1.66 30.02
C ILE A 191 30.70 2.58 31.19
N SER A 192 31.59 2.56 32.20
CA SER A 192 31.62 3.54 33.28
C SER A 192 31.83 4.93 32.69
N SER A 193 30.79 5.77 32.70
CA SER A 193 30.99 7.22 32.59
C SER A 193 31.40 7.73 33.97
N SER A 194 32.70 7.66 34.22
CA SER A 194 33.35 8.44 35.28
C SER A 194 33.28 9.92 34.89
N ALA A 195 32.40 10.67 35.56
CA ALA A 195 32.49 12.12 35.63
C ALA A 195 32.25 12.57 37.08
N THR A 196 33.36 12.57 37.83
CA THR A 196 33.75 13.55 38.85
C THR A 196 32.76 13.94 39.95
N LYS A 197 33.02 13.34 41.11
CA LYS A 197 32.64 13.76 42.46
C LYS A 197 33.33 15.11 42.79
N GLY A 198 32.55 16.15 43.06
CA GLY A 198 32.99 17.44 43.59
C GLY A 198 32.19 17.76 44.86
N THR A 199 32.90 17.89 45.97
CA THR A 199 32.47 17.74 47.36
C THR A 199 31.98 19.07 48.00
N ILE A 200 31.30 18.95 49.16
CA ILE A 200 31.13 19.88 50.32
C ILE A 200 30.21 21.13 50.15
N LEU A 201 29.32 21.56 51.07
CA LEU A 201 29.07 21.40 52.53
C LEU A 201 27.56 21.64 52.85
N PRO A 202 27.07 21.30 54.06
CA PRO A 202 25.82 21.80 54.62
C PRO A 202 26.05 23.03 55.54
N GLU A 203 25.18 24.05 55.49
CA GLU A 203 24.98 24.93 56.65
C GLU A 203 23.55 25.51 56.71
N ARG A 204 22.96 25.30 57.89
CA ARG A 204 21.84 25.98 58.59
C ARG A 204 20.51 26.20 57.90
#